data_AF-A0A4Z0PX64-F1
#
_entry.id   AF-A0A4Z0PX64-F1
#
_cell.length_a   1.000
_cell.length_b   1.000
_cell.length_c   1.000
_cell.angle_alpha   90.00
_cell.angle_beta   90.00
_cell.angle_gamma   90.00
#
_symmetry.space_group_name_H-M   'P 1'
#
loop_
_entity.id
_entity.type
_entity.pdbx_description
1 polymer ?
#
loop_
_entity_poly.entity_id
_entity_poly.type
_entity_poly.pdbx_seq_one_letter_code
_entity_poly.pdbx_strand_id
1 'polypeptide(L)'
;MGRVGKVEGGFAQALRKGPGEISHFRRPGRTRGQSPRRCRGNYVGSLAAFFSALYFCPALVSLLAGPFLMDLDIKQDFETAMLKHLLFKSKLRSFLYGSALAEGPARDPDQCSLGVWITQRRQSHWGYVPEWAALDRAHRQVHAQANELMDMYTQGFREQALQGLTDLLPLTDQITQLLQTIQNKLRTPG
;
A
#
# COMPACT_ATOMS: atom_id res chain seq x y z
N MET A 1 -42.45 -25.70 -17.53
CA MET A 1 -41.05 -25.55 -17.06
C MET A 1 -40.58 -24.15 -17.45
N GLY A 2 -39.94 -23.28 -16.66
CA GLY A 2 -39.51 -23.29 -15.27
C GLY A 2 -39.43 -21.83 -14.78
N ARG A 3 -39.64 -21.62 -13.48
CA ARG A 3 -39.59 -20.32 -12.78
C ARG A 3 -38.14 -19.86 -12.64
N VAL A 4 -37.85 -18.60 -12.93
CA VAL A 4 -36.62 -17.93 -12.48
C VAL A 4 -37.01 -16.98 -11.35
N GLY A 5 -36.57 -17.31 -10.15
CA GLY A 5 -36.84 -16.60 -8.91
C GLY A 5 -35.99 -15.34 -8.77
N LYS A 6 -36.66 -14.29 -8.29
CA LYS A 6 -36.14 -13.02 -7.82
C LYS A 6 -35.44 -13.24 -6.47
N VAL A 7 -34.17 -12.88 -6.36
CA VAL A 7 -33.45 -12.81 -5.07
C VAL A 7 -33.22 -11.34 -4.70
N GLU A 8 -34.15 -10.80 -3.92
CA GLU A 8 -33.91 -9.60 -3.11
C GLU A 8 -33.50 -10.07 -1.72
N GLY A 9 -32.24 -9.82 -1.36
CA GLY A 9 -31.70 -10.08 -0.02
C GLY A 9 -31.58 -8.77 0.74
N GLY A 10 -32.59 -8.46 1.55
CA GLY A 10 -32.57 -7.35 2.48
C GLY A 10 -31.63 -7.62 3.66
N PHE A 11 -30.79 -6.64 3.98
CA PHE A 11 -30.07 -6.58 5.26
C PHE A 11 -30.61 -5.37 6.03
N ALA A 12 -31.70 -5.59 6.76
CA ALA A 12 -32.19 -4.65 7.75
C ALA A 12 -32.60 -5.40 9.01
N GLN A 13 -32.01 -4.93 10.12
CA GLN A 13 -32.62 -4.81 11.45
C GLN A 13 -32.16 -5.77 12.56
N ALA A 14 -31.97 -5.13 13.73
CA ALA A 14 -31.72 -5.62 15.09
C ALA A 14 -30.22 -5.83 15.41
N LEU A 15 -29.65 -5.24 16.47
CA LEU A 15 -30.13 -5.21 17.85
C LEU A 15 -29.58 -4.00 18.63
N ARG A 16 -30.45 -3.41 19.45
CA ARG A 16 -30.11 -2.54 20.59
C ARG A 16 -29.62 -3.44 21.75
N LYS A 17 -28.54 -3.07 22.45
CA LYS A 17 -28.30 -3.38 23.88
C LYS A 17 -27.22 -2.46 24.46
N GLY A 18 -27.46 -1.97 25.67
CA GLY A 18 -26.81 -0.81 26.30
C GLY A 18 -25.44 -1.04 26.97
N PRO A 19 -24.86 0.02 27.57
CA PRO A 19 -23.48 0.05 28.04
C PRO A 19 -23.33 -0.46 29.48
N GLY A 20 -22.33 -1.31 29.72
CA GLY A 20 -21.87 -1.73 31.04
C GLY A 20 -20.42 -1.30 31.29
N GLU A 21 -20.21 -0.69 32.46
CA GLU A 21 -18.99 -0.23 33.13
C GLU A 21 -17.65 -0.86 32.72
N ILE A 22 -16.63 -0.01 32.54
CA ILE A 22 -15.22 -0.41 32.58
C ILE A 22 -14.49 0.45 33.60
N SER A 23 -13.95 -0.23 34.61
CA SER A 23 -13.26 0.30 35.78
C SER A 23 -11.79 0.63 35.51
N HIS A 24 -11.37 1.74 36.13
CA HIS A 24 -10.02 2.17 36.51
C HIS A 24 -8.82 1.28 36.10
N PHE A 25 -8.01 1.75 35.15
CA PHE A 25 -6.62 1.32 34.99
C PHE A 25 -5.63 2.45 35.31
N ARG A 26 -4.79 2.20 36.32
CA ARG A 26 -3.81 3.11 36.92
C ARG A 26 -2.50 3.06 36.12
N ARG A 27 -2.02 4.22 35.63
CA ARG A 27 -0.69 4.37 34.99
C ARG A 27 0.40 4.72 36.02
N PRO A 28 1.61 4.16 35.87
CA PRO A 28 2.87 4.85 36.19
C PRO A 28 3.70 5.00 34.90
N GLY A 29 4.62 5.92 34.68
CA GLY A 29 5.23 7.03 35.42
C GLY A 29 6.28 7.59 34.46
N ARG A 30 6.22 8.89 34.17
CA ARG A 30 7.03 9.61 33.17
C ARG A 30 8.34 10.07 33.80
N THR A 31 9.50 9.65 33.29
CA THR A 31 10.79 10.24 33.65
C THR A 31 11.27 11.22 32.57
N ARG A 32 11.67 12.41 33.04
CA ARG A 32 12.30 13.52 32.32
C ARG A 32 13.81 13.45 32.59
N GLY A 33 14.64 13.70 31.58
CA GLY A 33 16.06 14.03 31.73
C GLY A 33 16.63 14.41 30.36
N GLN A 34 16.64 15.70 30.00
CA GLN A 34 17.76 16.64 30.14
C GLN A 34 18.95 16.38 29.18
N SER A 35 18.95 17.15 28.08
CA SER A 35 20.12 17.70 27.34
C SER A 35 20.89 18.69 28.25
N PRO A 36 22.13 19.23 28.00
CA PRO A 36 22.80 19.48 26.70
C PRO A 36 24.36 19.44 26.70
N ARG A 37 24.95 20.01 25.61
CA ARG A 37 26.36 20.40 25.32
C ARG A 37 27.11 19.38 24.44
N ARG A 38 27.88 19.74 23.41
CA ARG A 38 28.82 20.87 23.27
C ARG A 38 29.25 21.06 21.80
N CYS A 39 29.39 22.31 21.36
CA CYS A 39 30.01 22.73 20.10
C CYS A 39 31.55 22.75 20.14
N ARG A 40 32.19 22.66 18.95
CA ARG A 40 33.57 23.00 18.48
C ARG A 40 34.07 21.82 17.64
N GLY A 41 34.72 21.93 16.49
CA GLY A 41 35.36 22.94 15.62
C GLY A 41 35.97 22.08 14.48
N ASN A 42 36.66 22.51 13.42
CA ASN A 42 37.10 23.78 12.87
C ASN A 42 37.46 23.48 11.40
N TYR A 43 37.27 24.47 10.54
CA TYR A 43 37.90 24.63 9.23
C TYR A 43 39.44 24.69 9.33
N VAL A 44 40.18 24.09 8.38
CA VAL A 44 41.30 24.70 7.59
C VAL A 44 41.94 23.73 6.57
N GLY A 45 42.29 24.26 5.38
CA GLY A 45 43.30 23.77 4.40
C GLY A 45 42.75 22.91 3.25
N SER A 46 42.55 23.38 2.01
CA SER A 46 43.45 23.98 1.00
C SER A 46 44.60 23.06 0.57
N LEU A 47 44.56 22.51 -0.66
CA LEU A 47 45.63 22.54 -1.70
C LEU A 47 45.43 21.49 -2.81
N ALA A 48 45.76 21.90 -4.04
CA ALA A 48 46.08 21.12 -5.25
C ALA A 48 44.89 20.39 -5.93
N ALA A 49 44.33 20.85 -7.06
CA ALA A 49 44.90 21.19 -8.38
C ALA A 49 45.75 20.05 -9.00
N PHE A 50 45.49 19.81 -10.30
CA PHE A 50 46.20 18.96 -11.25
C PHE A 50 45.82 17.47 -11.31
N PHE A 51 44.81 17.14 -12.12
CA PHE A 51 44.95 16.01 -13.05
C PHE A 51 44.34 16.35 -14.41
N SER A 52 45.15 16.06 -15.42
CA SER A 52 45.11 16.53 -16.79
C SER A 52 43.84 16.17 -17.55
N ALA A 53 43.43 17.13 -18.39
CA ALA A 53 42.64 16.88 -19.56
C ALA A 53 43.31 15.83 -20.46
N LEU A 54 42.56 14.78 -20.78
CA LEU A 54 42.46 14.02 -22.04
C LEU A 54 41.92 12.62 -21.70
N TYR A 55 40.85 12.22 -22.39
CA TYR A 55 40.01 11.02 -22.20
C TYR A 55 38.86 11.12 -21.18
N PHE A 56 37.84 11.90 -21.52
CA PHE A 56 36.48 11.37 -21.39
C PHE A 56 35.61 12.10 -22.41
N CYS A 57 35.30 11.44 -23.53
CA CYS A 57 34.27 11.92 -24.44
C CYS A 57 32.93 11.38 -23.90
N PRO A 58 32.10 12.17 -23.20
CA PRO A 58 30.91 11.64 -22.54
C PRO A 58 29.77 11.29 -23.52
N ALA A 59 29.95 11.59 -24.81
CA ALA A 59 28.93 11.39 -25.83
C ALA A 59 28.74 9.93 -26.26
N LEU A 60 29.63 9.00 -25.89
CA LEU A 60 29.54 7.60 -26.34
C LEU A 60 29.00 6.61 -25.27
N VAL A 61 28.90 7.01 -24.00
CA VAL A 61 28.38 6.11 -22.94
C VAL A 61 26.84 6.09 -22.88
N SER A 62 26.16 7.06 -23.50
CA SER A 62 24.70 7.20 -23.36
C SER A 62 23.86 6.35 -24.31
N LEU A 63 24.45 5.65 -25.30
CA LEU A 63 23.67 5.02 -26.37
C LEU A 63 23.40 3.52 -26.21
N LEU A 64 24.04 2.84 -25.25
CA LEU A 64 23.88 1.38 -25.07
C LEU A 64 23.22 0.97 -23.74
N ALA A 65 22.94 1.92 -22.84
CA ALA A 65 22.35 1.64 -21.52
C ALA A 65 20.83 1.92 -21.44
N GLY A 66 20.24 2.60 -22.42
CA GLY A 66 18.86 3.12 -22.36
C GLY A 66 17.75 2.06 -22.20
N PRO A 67 17.71 0.98 -23.01
CA PRO A 67 16.60 0.01 -22.93
C PRO A 67 16.66 -0.88 -21.68
N PHE A 68 17.87 -1.27 -21.26
CA PHE A 68 18.07 -2.20 -20.16
C PHE A 68 17.86 -1.55 -18.78
N LEU A 69 18.22 -0.26 -18.64
CA LEU A 69 18.01 0.49 -17.39
C LEU A 69 16.52 0.76 -17.12
N MET A 70 15.72 0.98 -18.17
CA MET A 70 14.28 1.22 -18.04
C MET A 70 13.50 -0.05 -17.64
N ASP A 71 13.88 -1.22 -18.17
CA ASP A 71 13.25 -2.50 -17.83
C ASP A 71 13.48 -2.91 -16.36
N LEU A 72 14.70 -2.65 -15.84
CA LEU A 72 15.03 -2.91 -14.44
C LEU A 72 14.25 -2.01 -13.48
N ASP A 73 14.10 -0.72 -13.82
CA ASP A 73 13.32 0.25 -13.03
C ASP A 73 11.84 -0.15 -12.96
N ILE A 74 11.23 -0.52 -14.11
CA ILE A 74 9.83 -1.00 -14.15
C ILE A 74 9.66 -2.24 -13.25
N LYS A 75 10.57 -3.21 -13.36
CA LYS A 75 10.47 -4.43 -12.54
C LYS A 75 10.52 -4.12 -11.05
N GLN A 76 11.51 -3.36 -10.61
CA GLN A 76 11.70 -3.03 -9.19
C GLN A 76 10.52 -2.19 -8.65
N ASP A 77 9.96 -1.31 -9.47
CA ASP A 77 8.83 -0.47 -9.07
C ASP A 77 7.56 -1.30 -8.84
N PHE A 78 7.26 -2.24 -9.73
CA PHE A 78 6.11 -3.15 -9.60
C PHE A 78 6.30 -4.17 -8.48
N GLU A 79 7.52 -4.65 -8.23
CA GLU A 79 7.82 -5.47 -7.05
C GLU A 79 7.53 -4.71 -5.74
N THR A 80 7.88 -3.42 -5.69
CA THR A 80 7.55 -2.55 -4.56
C THR A 80 6.03 -2.39 -4.39
N ALA A 81 5.28 -2.22 -5.48
CA ALA A 81 3.82 -2.17 -5.45
C ALA A 81 3.20 -3.49 -4.94
N MET A 82 3.74 -4.64 -5.36
CA MET A 82 3.30 -5.95 -4.90
C MET A 82 3.52 -6.11 -3.39
N LEU A 83 4.68 -5.71 -2.89
CA LEU A 83 4.98 -5.74 -1.44
C LEU A 83 4.02 -4.85 -0.64
N LYS A 84 3.70 -3.65 -1.14
CA LYS A 84 2.72 -2.75 -0.52
C LYS A 84 1.33 -3.40 -0.42
N HIS A 85 0.90 -4.10 -1.47
CA HIS A 85 -0.36 -4.85 -1.48
C HIS A 85 -0.36 -6.04 -0.50
N LEU A 86 0.72 -6.84 -0.50
CA LEU A 86 0.86 -7.97 0.42
C LEU A 86 0.88 -7.52 1.89
N LEU A 87 1.51 -6.38 2.17
CA LEU A 87 1.49 -5.78 3.50
C LEU A 87 0.07 -5.36 3.90
N PHE A 88 -0.71 -4.77 2.99
CA PHE A 88 -2.12 -4.46 3.23
C PHE A 88 -2.91 -5.73 3.60
N LYS A 89 -2.82 -6.80 2.78
CA LYS A 89 -3.50 -8.08 3.04
C LYS A 89 -3.12 -8.64 4.41
N SER A 90 -1.82 -8.60 4.75
CA SER A 90 -1.30 -9.11 6.02
C SER A 90 -1.79 -8.30 7.22
N LYS A 91 -1.81 -6.97 7.12
CA LYS A 91 -2.34 -6.08 8.17
C LYS A 91 -3.82 -6.31 8.40
N LEU A 92 -4.61 -6.36 7.33
CA LEU A 92 -6.06 -6.61 7.43
C LEU A 92 -6.34 -7.95 8.11
N ARG A 93 -5.67 -9.02 7.66
CA ARG A 93 -5.79 -10.35 8.26
C ARG A 93 -5.42 -10.31 9.75
N SER A 94 -4.28 -9.73 10.08
CA SER A 94 -3.80 -9.66 11.48
C SER A 94 -4.77 -8.90 12.39
N PHE A 95 -5.36 -7.81 11.88
CA PHE A 95 -6.39 -7.04 12.57
C PHE A 95 -7.64 -7.89 12.84
N LEU A 96 -8.17 -8.57 11.81
CA LEU A 96 -9.39 -9.39 11.93
C LEU A 96 -9.21 -10.65 12.80
N TYR A 97 -7.98 -11.14 12.98
CA TYR A 97 -7.69 -12.22 13.94
C TYR A 97 -7.43 -11.71 15.37
N GLY A 98 -7.47 -10.40 15.61
CA GLY A 98 -7.33 -9.84 16.96
C GLY A 98 -5.93 -9.90 17.54
N SER A 99 -4.89 -9.85 16.71
CA SER A 99 -3.53 -9.71 17.19
C SER A 99 -3.37 -8.40 17.96
N ALA A 100 -2.97 -8.47 19.25
CA ALA A 100 -2.92 -7.33 20.17
C ALA A 100 -1.95 -6.21 19.76
N LEU A 101 -1.06 -6.48 18.79
CA LEU A 101 -0.09 -5.53 18.24
C LEU A 101 -0.42 -5.10 16.81
N ALA A 102 -1.52 -5.59 16.23
CA ALA A 102 -1.82 -5.35 14.83
C ALA A 102 -2.59 -4.04 14.62
N GLU A 103 -1.91 -3.04 14.08
CA GLU A 103 -2.57 -1.91 13.45
C GLU A 103 -3.28 -2.37 12.16
N GLY A 104 -4.53 -1.93 11.98
CA GLY A 104 -5.25 -2.13 10.72
C GLY A 104 -4.58 -1.40 9.54
N PRO A 105 -4.91 -1.77 8.30
CA PRO A 105 -4.46 -0.99 7.14
C PRO A 105 -5.05 0.43 7.18
N ALA A 106 -4.46 1.34 6.39
CA ALA A 106 -5.07 2.65 6.15
C ALA A 106 -6.48 2.45 5.58
N ARG A 107 -7.48 3.07 6.20
CA ARG A 107 -8.89 2.94 5.78
C ARG A 107 -9.16 3.70 4.49
N ASP A 108 -8.52 4.85 4.34
CA ASP A 108 -8.59 5.69 3.14
C ASP A 108 -7.72 5.08 2.03
N PRO A 109 -8.29 4.74 0.85
CA PRO A 109 -7.52 4.27 -0.28
C PRO A 109 -6.47 5.29 -0.74
N ASP A 110 -6.74 6.59 -0.67
CA ASP A 110 -5.83 7.62 -1.18
C ASP A 110 -4.63 7.87 -0.24
N GLN A 111 -4.73 7.44 1.03
CA GLN A 111 -3.62 7.45 2.00
C GLN A 111 -2.90 6.09 2.11
N CYS A 112 -3.43 5.05 1.47
CA CYS A 112 -2.81 3.73 1.43
C CYS A 112 -1.50 3.77 0.63
N SER A 113 -0.48 3.03 1.07
CA SER A 113 0.84 3.04 0.41
C SER A 113 0.78 2.60 -1.05
N LEU A 114 -0.14 1.69 -1.39
CA LEU A 114 -0.43 1.28 -2.77
C LEU A 114 -1.23 2.36 -3.52
N GLY A 115 -2.27 2.97 -2.91
CA GLY A 115 -3.05 4.04 -3.54
C GLY A 115 -2.23 5.27 -3.90
N VAL A 116 -1.33 5.70 -3.01
CA VAL A 116 -0.34 6.75 -3.28
C VAL A 116 0.54 6.37 -4.48
N TRP A 117 0.99 5.13 -4.54
CA TRP A 117 1.80 4.64 -5.65
C TRP A 117 1.03 4.60 -6.98
N ILE A 118 -0.21 4.10 -6.99
CA ILE A 118 -1.08 4.08 -8.18
C ILE A 118 -1.24 5.49 -8.72
N THR A 119 -1.53 6.46 -7.84
CA THR A 119 -1.72 7.86 -8.23
C THR A 119 -0.45 8.44 -8.84
N GLN A 120 0.70 8.24 -8.21
CA GLN A 120 2.00 8.73 -8.70
C GLN A 120 2.39 8.12 -10.05
N ARG A 121 2.19 6.81 -10.25
CA ARG A 121 2.56 6.12 -11.50
C ARG A 121 1.59 6.39 -12.64
N ARG A 122 0.30 6.53 -12.35
CA ARG A 122 -0.69 6.92 -13.37
C ARG A 122 -0.44 8.33 -13.93
N GLN A 123 0.15 9.23 -13.13
CA GLN A 123 0.51 10.59 -13.54
C GLN A 123 1.89 10.67 -14.22
N SER A 124 2.64 9.55 -14.30
CA SER A 124 3.94 9.49 -14.96
C SER A 124 3.80 9.17 -16.45
N HIS A 125 4.94 9.02 -17.13
CA HIS A 125 5.01 8.57 -18.52
C HIS A 125 4.44 7.14 -18.75
N TRP A 126 4.10 6.39 -17.70
CA TRP A 126 3.41 5.09 -17.80
C TRP A 126 1.88 5.22 -17.84
N GLY A 127 1.34 6.43 -17.66
CA GLY A 127 -0.09 6.69 -17.53
C GLY A 127 -0.95 6.35 -18.75
N TYR A 128 -0.33 6.07 -19.91
CA TYR A 128 -1.04 5.71 -21.14
C TYR A 128 -1.69 4.32 -21.09
N VAL A 129 -1.25 3.45 -20.17
CA VAL A 129 -1.79 2.08 -20.06
C VAL A 129 -3.23 2.11 -19.52
N PRO A 130 -4.25 1.63 -20.26
CA PRO A 130 -5.65 1.78 -19.86
C PRO A 130 -5.98 0.98 -18.58
N GLU A 131 -5.25 -0.08 -18.28
CA GLU A 131 -5.42 -0.90 -17.08
C GLU A 131 -5.19 -0.14 -15.77
N TRP A 132 -4.52 1.02 -15.77
CA TRP A 132 -4.39 1.87 -14.57
C TRP A 132 -5.76 2.24 -13.97
N ALA A 133 -6.75 2.51 -14.82
CA ALA A 133 -8.10 2.83 -14.37
C ALA A 133 -8.80 1.62 -13.73
N ALA A 134 -8.55 0.42 -14.26
CA ALA A 134 -9.06 -0.82 -13.67
C ALA A 134 -8.40 -1.12 -12.33
N LEU A 135 -7.08 -0.89 -12.23
CA LEU A 135 -6.32 -1.07 -10.98
C LEU A 135 -6.82 -0.14 -9.88
N ASP A 136 -7.00 1.15 -10.16
CA ASP A 136 -7.51 2.11 -9.17
C ASP A 136 -8.93 1.75 -8.70
N ARG A 137 -9.83 1.36 -9.63
CA ARG A 137 -11.19 0.92 -9.28
C ARG A 137 -11.19 -0.31 -8.38
N ALA A 138 -10.44 -1.34 -8.75
CA ALA A 138 -10.33 -2.56 -7.95
C ALA A 138 -9.76 -2.27 -6.56
N HIS A 139 -8.75 -1.39 -6.48
CA HIS A 139 -8.13 -0.99 -5.22
C HIS A 139 -9.13 -0.30 -4.29
N ARG A 140 -9.91 0.67 -4.81
CA ARG A 140 -10.96 1.34 -4.04
C ARG A 140 -12.06 0.38 -3.58
N GLN A 141 -12.43 -0.59 -4.41
CA GLN A 141 -13.40 -1.62 -4.05
C GLN A 141 -12.90 -2.52 -2.91
N VAL A 142 -11.63 -2.93 -2.96
CA VAL A 142 -10.98 -3.68 -1.86
C VAL A 142 -11.02 -2.88 -0.57
N HIS A 143 -10.73 -1.58 -0.61
CA HIS A 143 -10.81 -0.71 0.58
C HIS A 143 -12.23 -0.57 1.12
N ALA A 144 -13.24 -0.41 0.25
CA ALA A 144 -14.64 -0.31 0.69
C ALA A 144 -15.05 -1.57 1.48
N GLN A 145 -14.82 -2.75 0.92
CA GLN A 145 -15.15 -4.01 1.60
C GLN A 145 -14.28 -4.24 2.84
N ALA A 146 -12.97 -3.98 2.77
CA ALA A 146 -12.09 -4.12 3.94
C ALA A 146 -12.55 -3.21 5.09
N ASN A 147 -13.04 -2.00 4.79
CA ASN A 147 -13.61 -1.10 5.78
C ASN A 147 -14.86 -1.70 6.44
N GLU A 148 -15.77 -2.28 5.66
CA GLU A 148 -16.95 -2.96 6.20
C GLU A 148 -16.54 -4.12 7.14
N LEU A 149 -15.55 -4.93 6.75
CA LEU A 149 -15.04 -6.02 7.60
C LEU A 149 -14.43 -5.49 8.90
N MET A 150 -13.64 -4.41 8.82
CA MET A 150 -13.06 -3.78 10.00
C MET A 150 -14.14 -3.22 10.93
N ASP A 151 -15.18 -2.60 10.38
CA ASP A 151 -16.30 -2.08 11.18
C ASP A 151 -17.07 -3.22 11.86
N MET A 152 -17.39 -4.29 11.14
CA MET A 152 -18.02 -5.48 11.73
C MET A 152 -17.19 -6.05 12.87
N TYR A 153 -15.86 -6.17 12.67
CA TYR A 153 -14.95 -6.65 13.70
C TYR A 153 -14.97 -5.76 14.95
N THR A 154 -14.89 -4.44 14.79
CA THR A 154 -14.92 -3.48 15.92
C THR A 154 -16.26 -3.46 16.66
N GLN A 155 -17.36 -3.79 15.97
CA GLN A 155 -18.69 -3.92 16.56
C GLN A 155 -18.92 -5.28 17.25
N GLY A 156 -17.93 -6.17 17.23
CA GLY A 156 -18.00 -7.49 17.88
C GLY A 156 -18.49 -8.62 16.97
N PHE A 157 -18.84 -8.34 15.71
CA PHE A 157 -19.24 -9.33 14.71
C PHE A 157 -18.03 -10.04 14.09
N ARG A 158 -17.20 -10.68 14.93
CA ARG A 158 -15.91 -11.25 14.52
C ARG A 158 -16.04 -12.38 13.50
N GLU A 159 -17.00 -13.28 13.71
CA GLU A 159 -17.21 -14.43 12.81
C GLU A 159 -17.66 -13.97 11.42
N GLN A 160 -18.60 -13.01 11.36
CA GLN A 160 -19.06 -12.43 10.11
C GLN A 160 -17.94 -11.68 9.37
N ALA A 161 -17.13 -10.92 10.11
CA ALA A 161 -15.98 -10.23 9.53
C ALA A 161 -14.93 -11.20 8.95
N LEU A 162 -14.69 -12.33 9.61
CA LEU A 162 -13.79 -13.38 9.12
C LEU A 162 -14.38 -14.14 7.92
N GLN A 163 -15.68 -14.40 7.91
CA GLN A 163 -16.36 -15.02 6.76
C GLN A 163 -16.25 -14.13 5.52
N GLY A 164 -16.57 -12.83 5.66
CA GLY A 164 -16.48 -11.86 4.57
C GLY A 164 -15.06 -11.65 4.03
N LEU A 165 -14.01 -12.02 4.78
CA LEU A 165 -12.64 -12.05 4.26
C LEU A 165 -12.51 -13.00 3.06
N THR A 166 -13.26 -14.11 3.04
CA THR A 166 -13.23 -15.08 1.93
C THR A 166 -13.73 -14.45 0.62
N ASP A 167 -14.75 -13.61 0.70
CA ASP A 167 -15.33 -12.90 -0.45
C ASP A 167 -14.42 -11.76 -0.95
N LEU A 168 -13.59 -11.22 -0.06
CA LEU A 168 -12.61 -10.18 -0.39
C LEU A 168 -11.38 -10.75 -1.14
N LEU A 169 -11.01 -12.02 -0.91
CA LEU A 169 -9.80 -12.61 -1.49
C LEU A 169 -9.73 -12.51 -3.02
N PRO A 170 -10.77 -12.88 -3.80
CA PRO A 170 -10.75 -12.75 -5.26
C PRO A 170 -10.49 -11.31 -5.74
N LEU A 171 -11.06 -10.31 -5.05
CA LEU A 171 -10.85 -8.90 -5.38
C LEU A 171 -9.41 -8.46 -5.09
N THR A 172 -8.83 -8.96 -4.00
CA THR A 172 -7.40 -8.70 -3.74
C THR A 172 -6.49 -9.37 -4.76
N ASP A 173 -6.87 -10.51 -5.33
CA ASP A 173 -6.06 -11.21 -6.33
C ASP A 173 -6.17 -10.53 -7.71
N GLN A 174 -7.31 -9.88 -8.00
CA GLN A 174 -7.46 -9.03 -9.18
C GLN A 174 -6.43 -7.89 -9.23
N ILE A 175 -6.06 -7.31 -8.07
CA ILE A 175 -5.00 -6.30 -7.98
C ILE A 175 -3.66 -6.86 -8.47
N THR A 176 -3.30 -8.05 -8.01
CA THR A 176 -2.05 -8.74 -8.40
C THR A 176 -2.02 -8.97 -9.92
N GLN A 177 -3.13 -9.44 -10.50
CA GLN A 177 -3.25 -9.68 -11.93
C GLN A 177 -3.13 -8.39 -12.74
N LEU A 178 -3.75 -7.29 -12.29
CA LEU A 178 -3.67 -5.99 -12.96
C LEU A 178 -2.25 -5.40 -12.87
N LEU A 179 -1.58 -5.52 -11.72
CA LEU A 179 -0.17 -5.12 -11.58
C LEU A 179 0.72 -5.87 -12.58
N GLN A 180 0.59 -7.19 -12.66
CA GLN A 180 1.34 -8.01 -13.63
C GLN A 180 1.02 -7.63 -15.08
N THR A 181 -0.25 -7.37 -15.39
CA THR A 181 -0.70 -6.97 -16.73
C THR A 181 -0.06 -5.65 -17.16
N ILE A 182 -0.11 -4.64 -16.29
CA ILE A 182 0.50 -3.33 -16.57
C ILE A 182 2.01 -3.48 -16.71
N GLN A 183 2.68 -4.20 -15.79
CA GLN A 183 4.12 -4.44 -15.85
C GLN A 183 4.52 -5.06 -17.19
N ASN A 184 3.82 -6.12 -17.63
CA ASN A 184 4.13 -6.81 -18.88
C ASN A 184 3.97 -5.89 -20.11
N LYS A 185 2.95 -5.03 -20.12
CA LYS A 185 2.73 -4.04 -21.18
C LYS A 185 3.81 -2.96 -21.19
N LEU A 186 4.30 -2.53 -20.02
CA LEU A 186 5.36 -1.53 -19.94
C LEU A 186 6.73 -2.08 -20.35
N ARG A 187 6.98 -3.38 -20.11
CA ARG A 187 8.24 -4.06 -20.49
C ARG A 187 8.30 -4.45 -21.96
N THR A 188 7.16 -4.65 -22.61
CA THR A 188 7.09 -5.00 -24.03
C THR A 188 6.67 -3.76 -24.82
N PRO A 189 7.61 -2.97 -25.39
CA PRO A 189 7.23 -1.89 -26.29
C PRO A 189 6.45 -2.50 -27.46
N GLY A 190 5.20 -2.05 -27.62
CA GLY A 190 4.32 -2.44 -28.74
C GLY A 190 4.73 -1.81 -30.05
#